data_AF-A0A6J6LPE1-F1
#
_entry.id   AF-A0A6J6LPE1-F1
#
_cell.length_a   1.000
_cell.length_b   1.000
_cell.length_c   1.000
_cell.angle_alpha   90.00
_cell.angle_beta   90.00
_cell.angle_gamma   90.00
#
_symmetry.space_group_name_H-M   'P 1'
#
loop_
_entity.id
_entity.type
_entity.pdbx_description
1 polymer ?
#
loop_
_entity_poly.entity_id
_entity_poly.type
_entity_poly.pdbx_seq_one_letter_code
_entity_poly.pdbx_strand_id
1 'polypeptide(L)'
;MKFRAFFITVLILITSTLVIPSSNAAAKGWRYWGYFQAAPGKTMWTAAMTGPTVDIADGAVEGWSFVFSSDDVPSVAPKVKPSFKVICAGVKPDPDTKRIAVVVEFGSSIWAPKGEKVAKTITRCVRTAIESQGIDVLGQVVKIRAAASGLICGLNGFPAKECGVEIATPAKLVVNK
;
A
#
# COMPACT_ATOMS: atom_id res chain seq x y z
N MET A 1 -33.62 -13.68 83.77
CA MET A 1 -33.48 -12.56 82.81
C MET A 1 -32.44 -12.97 81.77
N LYS A 2 -32.79 -12.91 80.49
CA LYS A 2 -32.19 -13.70 79.40
C LYS A 2 -30.86 -13.13 78.89
N PHE A 3 -30.01 -14.05 78.45
CA PHE A 3 -28.62 -13.95 78.04
C PHE A 3 -28.37 -13.07 76.79
N ARG A 4 -27.15 -12.52 76.74
CA ARG A 4 -26.48 -11.78 75.65
C ARG A 4 -26.50 -12.53 74.31
N ALA A 5 -26.64 -11.80 73.19
CA ALA A 5 -25.97 -12.16 71.92
C ALA A 5 -25.84 -10.93 71.01
N PHE A 6 -24.58 -10.67 70.65
CA PHE A 6 -24.06 -9.66 69.75
C PHE A 6 -24.23 -10.19 68.31
N PHE A 7 -24.82 -9.44 67.39
CA PHE A 7 -24.79 -9.79 65.96
C PHE A 7 -24.37 -8.57 65.14
N ILE A 8 -23.06 -8.47 64.96
CA ILE A 8 -22.41 -7.69 63.91
C ILE A 8 -22.63 -8.45 62.61
N THR A 9 -23.41 -7.88 61.69
CA THR A 9 -23.56 -8.41 60.33
C THR A 9 -22.63 -7.63 59.42
N VAL A 10 -21.37 -8.08 59.31
CA VAL A 10 -20.42 -7.63 58.28
C VAL A 10 -20.67 -8.47 57.03
N LEU A 11 -21.30 -7.89 56.00
CA LEU A 11 -21.40 -8.50 54.68
C LEU A 11 -20.22 -8.02 53.83
N ILE A 12 -19.27 -8.92 53.61
CA ILE A 12 -18.04 -8.71 52.84
C ILE A 12 -18.41 -8.55 51.36
N LEU A 13 -18.20 -7.35 50.80
CA LEU A 13 -18.31 -7.09 49.37
C LEU A 13 -17.00 -7.51 48.68
N ILE A 14 -16.95 -8.72 48.13
CA ILE A 14 -15.78 -9.22 47.38
C ILE A 14 -15.74 -8.50 46.03
N THR A 15 -14.96 -7.43 45.93
CA THR A 15 -14.62 -6.78 44.66
C THR A 15 -13.62 -7.67 43.92
N SER A 16 -14.14 -8.51 43.03
CA SER A 16 -13.31 -9.28 42.10
C SER A 16 -12.76 -8.33 41.04
N THR A 17 -11.54 -7.83 41.23
CA THR A 17 -10.80 -7.13 40.17
C THR A 17 -10.41 -8.16 39.12
N LEU A 18 -11.24 -8.32 38.09
CA LEU A 18 -10.84 -9.00 36.86
C LEU A 18 -9.68 -8.20 36.26
N VAL A 19 -8.48 -8.73 36.41
CA VAL A 19 -7.34 -8.32 35.59
C VAL A 19 -7.63 -8.85 34.20
N ILE A 20 -8.23 -8.01 33.35
CA ILE A 20 -8.39 -8.33 31.93
C ILE A 20 -6.97 -8.27 31.35
N PRO A 21 -6.37 -9.38 30.91
CA PRO A 21 -5.13 -9.28 30.16
C PRO A 21 -5.43 -8.43 28.93
N SER A 22 -4.70 -7.34 28.74
CA SER A 22 -4.74 -6.58 27.49
C SER A 22 -4.27 -7.52 26.39
N SER A 23 -5.21 -8.14 25.67
CA SER A 23 -4.88 -8.79 24.42
C SER A 23 -4.44 -7.67 23.48
N ASN A 24 -3.12 -7.48 23.34
CA ASN A 24 -2.57 -6.79 22.19
C ASN A 24 -2.89 -7.67 20.98
N ALA A 25 -4.10 -7.54 20.44
CA ALA A 25 -4.43 -8.09 19.15
C ALA A 25 -3.37 -7.53 18.19
N ALA A 26 -2.51 -8.39 17.66
CA ALA A 26 -1.51 -7.97 16.71
C ALA A 26 -2.27 -7.28 15.57
N ALA A 27 -2.10 -5.96 15.43
CA ALA A 27 -2.74 -5.22 14.36
C ALA A 27 -2.37 -5.90 13.05
N LYS A 28 -3.36 -6.19 12.22
CA LYS A 28 -3.13 -6.80 10.91
C LYS A 28 -3.17 -5.72 9.83
N GLY A 29 -2.59 -6.04 8.69
CA GLY A 29 -2.70 -5.24 7.48
C GLY A 29 -2.39 -6.08 6.26
N TRP A 30 -2.47 -5.47 5.08
CA TRP A 30 -2.24 -6.15 3.82
C TRP A 30 -0.96 -5.65 3.19
N ARG A 31 -0.24 -6.57 2.53
CA ARG A 31 0.82 -6.17 1.60
C ARG A 31 0.39 -6.37 0.16
N TYR A 32 0.46 -5.29 -0.61
CA TYR A 32 -0.12 -5.23 -1.95
C TYR A 32 0.54 -4.14 -2.81
N TRP A 33 0.24 -4.12 -4.10
CA TRP A 33 0.63 -3.03 -5.00
C TRP A 33 -0.41 -1.91 -4.94
N GLY A 34 -0.04 -0.77 -4.33
CA GLY A 34 -0.81 0.46 -4.37
C GLY A 34 -0.57 1.22 -5.68
N TYR A 35 -1.62 1.82 -6.21
CA TYR A 35 -1.61 2.61 -7.44
C TYR A 35 -1.86 4.08 -7.13
N PHE A 36 -1.03 4.95 -7.71
CA PHE A 36 -0.99 6.39 -7.47
C PHE A 36 -0.84 7.13 -8.78
N GLN A 37 -1.42 8.31 -8.87
CA GLN A 37 -1.41 9.12 -10.08
C GLN A 37 -1.04 10.56 -9.73
N ALA A 38 -0.42 11.23 -10.69
CA ALA A 38 -0.31 12.68 -10.70
C ALA A 38 -0.71 13.19 -12.09
N ALA A 39 -1.72 14.05 -12.12
CA ALA A 39 -2.14 14.72 -13.34
C ALA A 39 -1.00 15.57 -13.93
N PRO A 40 -1.06 15.90 -15.23
CA PRO A 40 -0.02 16.70 -15.89
C PRO A 40 0.33 17.97 -15.11
N GLY A 41 1.63 18.19 -14.90
CA GLY A 41 2.16 19.34 -14.16
C GLY A 41 2.02 19.28 -12.63
N LYS A 42 1.39 18.24 -12.06
CA LYS A 42 1.33 18.04 -10.61
C LYS A 42 2.60 17.35 -10.11
N THR A 43 2.95 17.63 -8.85
CA THR A 43 4.15 17.11 -8.18
C THR A 43 3.85 16.37 -6.89
N MET A 44 2.58 16.08 -6.64
CA MET A 44 2.08 15.34 -5.48
C MET A 44 1.36 14.09 -5.97
N TRP A 45 1.55 12.98 -5.26
CA TRP A 45 0.84 11.74 -5.53
C TRP A 45 -0.59 11.82 -5.00
N THR A 46 -1.53 11.32 -5.79
CA THR A 46 -2.91 11.03 -5.38
C THR A 46 -3.10 9.52 -5.47
N ALA A 47 -3.61 8.88 -4.42
CA ALA A 47 -3.98 7.47 -4.51
C ALA A 47 -5.10 7.30 -5.55
N ALA A 48 -4.96 6.30 -6.42
CA ALA A 48 -5.97 6.03 -7.42
C ALA A 48 -7.23 5.43 -6.75
N MET A 49 -8.40 6.00 -7.06
CA MET A 49 -9.69 5.50 -6.56
C MET A 49 -10.29 4.44 -7.47
N THR A 50 -9.68 4.22 -8.64
CA THR A 50 -10.06 3.20 -9.63
C THR A 50 -8.85 2.36 -10.00
N GLY A 51 -9.11 1.19 -10.61
CA GLY A 51 -8.05 0.37 -11.19
C GLY A 51 -7.31 1.07 -12.34
N PRO A 52 -6.20 0.48 -12.82
CA PRO A 52 -5.34 1.04 -13.87
C PRO A 52 -5.92 0.91 -15.29
N THR A 53 -7.17 0.50 -15.44
CA THR A 53 -7.87 0.31 -16.72
C THR A 53 -8.71 1.54 -17.10
N VAL A 54 -8.23 2.72 -16.72
CA VAL A 54 -8.85 4.01 -17.04
C VAL A 54 -7.89 4.84 -17.89
N ASP A 55 -8.43 5.81 -18.62
CA ASP A 55 -7.63 6.70 -19.45
C ASP A 55 -6.65 7.53 -18.59
N ILE A 56 -5.50 7.83 -19.19
CA ILE A 56 -4.42 8.63 -18.61
C ILE A 56 -4.03 9.75 -19.59
N ALA A 57 -3.74 10.94 -19.08
CA ALA A 57 -3.42 12.10 -19.90
C ALA A 57 -1.93 12.13 -20.31
N ASP A 58 -1.60 12.65 -21.51
CA ASP A 58 -0.21 12.99 -21.85
C ASP A 58 0.38 13.92 -20.79
N GLY A 59 1.61 13.64 -20.35
CA GLY A 59 2.25 14.40 -19.28
C GLY A 59 1.94 13.92 -17.86
N ALA A 60 1.08 12.91 -17.70
CA ALA A 60 0.79 12.32 -16.40
C ALA A 60 1.97 11.51 -15.85
N VAL A 61 1.93 11.26 -14.54
CA VAL A 61 2.85 10.33 -13.87
C VAL A 61 2.03 9.23 -13.20
N GLU A 62 2.34 7.99 -13.55
CA GLU A 62 1.75 6.80 -12.94
C GLU A 62 2.73 6.16 -11.95
N GLY A 63 2.25 5.83 -10.76
CA GLY A 63 3.04 5.39 -9.62
C GLY A 63 2.53 4.07 -9.05
N TRP A 64 3.47 3.16 -8.80
CA TRP A 64 3.20 1.85 -8.21
C TRP A 64 4.10 1.66 -7.01
N SER A 65 3.53 1.27 -5.87
CA SER A 65 4.28 1.05 -4.63
C SER A 65 3.87 -0.29 -4.02
N PHE A 66 4.83 -1.15 -3.67
CA PHE A 66 4.54 -2.34 -2.89
C PHE A 66 4.51 -1.97 -1.40
N VAL A 67 3.31 -1.91 -0.84
CA VAL A 67 3.05 -1.31 0.46
C VAL A 67 2.70 -2.37 1.50
N PHE A 68 2.77 -1.99 2.77
CA PHE A 68 2.00 -2.59 3.84
C PHE A 68 1.07 -1.51 4.40
N SER A 69 -0.22 -1.79 4.49
CA SER A 69 -1.20 -0.85 5.05
C SER A 69 -2.41 -1.60 5.63
N SER A 70 -3.01 -1.03 6.67
CA SER A 70 -4.32 -1.42 7.19
C SER A 70 -5.45 -0.54 6.65
N ASP A 71 -5.14 0.45 5.82
CA ASP A 71 -6.10 1.40 5.25
C ASP A 71 -6.72 0.84 3.97
N ASP A 72 -7.99 1.17 3.73
CA ASP A 72 -8.73 0.78 2.51
C ASP A 72 -8.19 1.46 1.24
N VAL A 73 -7.54 2.62 1.40
CA VAL A 73 -6.93 3.39 0.31
C VAL A 73 -5.40 3.29 0.43
N PRO A 74 -4.68 3.08 -0.69
CA PRO A 74 -3.21 3.06 -0.66
C PRO A 74 -2.63 4.31 0.00
N SER A 75 -2.02 4.15 1.17
CA SER A 75 -1.51 5.27 1.97
C SER A 75 -0.01 5.52 1.81
N VAL A 76 0.73 4.59 1.21
CA VAL A 76 2.19 4.70 1.04
C VAL A 76 2.56 4.89 -0.43
N ALA A 77 2.53 6.15 -0.87
CA ALA A 77 2.94 6.55 -2.22
C ALA A 77 4.44 6.30 -2.48
N PRO A 78 4.88 6.20 -3.75
CA PRO A 78 6.29 6.15 -4.08
C PRO A 78 7.07 7.35 -3.49
N LYS A 79 8.26 7.08 -2.95
CA LYS A 79 9.17 8.10 -2.40
C LYS A 79 9.73 9.01 -3.48
N VAL A 80 9.90 8.47 -4.69
CA VAL A 80 10.24 9.28 -5.86
C VAL A 80 9.03 10.17 -6.18
N LYS A 81 9.24 11.48 -6.19
CA LYS A 81 8.18 12.46 -6.51
C LYS A 81 7.69 12.29 -7.95
N PRO A 82 6.39 12.51 -8.22
CA PRO A 82 5.86 12.41 -9.56
C PRO A 82 6.28 13.63 -10.39
N SER A 83 7.43 13.56 -11.06
CA SER A 83 7.96 14.68 -11.84
C SER A 83 8.10 14.29 -13.31
N PHE A 84 7.05 14.53 -14.10
CA PHE A 84 7.08 14.30 -15.54
C PHE A 84 8.23 15.04 -16.22
N LYS A 85 8.45 16.31 -15.87
CA LYS A 85 9.53 17.14 -16.44
C LYS A 85 10.91 16.52 -16.26
N VAL A 86 11.15 15.82 -15.15
CA VAL A 86 12.43 15.16 -14.86
C VAL A 86 12.49 13.79 -15.52
N ILE A 87 11.46 12.96 -15.35
CA ILE A 87 11.47 11.56 -15.82
C ILE A 87 11.41 11.47 -17.35
N CYS A 88 10.64 12.35 -17.99
CA CYS A 88 10.46 12.42 -19.44
C CYS A 88 11.26 13.57 -20.08
N ALA A 89 12.34 14.02 -19.44
CA ALA A 89 13.20 15.05 -19.99
C ALA A 89 13.68 14.67 -21.41
N GLY A 90 13.51 15.59 -22.36
CA GLY A 90 13.91 15.38 -23.76
C GLY A 90 12.90 14.63 -24.64
N VAL A 91 11.81 14.10 -24.08
CA VAL A 91 10.75 13.46 -24.87
C VAL A 91 9.77 14.52 -25.37
N LYS A 92 9.90 14.91 -26.65
CA LYS A 92 9.03 15.91 -27.30
C LYS A 92 7.58 15.43 -27.38
N PRO A 93 6.55 16.29 -27.30
CA PRO A 93 5.16 15.91 -27.58
C PRO A 93 4.99 15.40 -29.02
N ASP A 94 3.93 14.62 -29.24
CA ASP A 94 3.57 14.05 -30.53
C ASP A 94 2.03 13.91 -30.58
N PRO A 95 1.37 14.22 -31.70
CA PRO A 95 -0.10 14.26 -31.77
C PRO A 95 -0.75 12.87 -31.73
N ASP A 96 -0.04 11.82 -32.11
CA ASP A 96 -0.56 10.46 -32.24
C ASP A 96 -0.25 9.59 -31.01
N THR A 97 0.55 10.11 -30.07
CA THR A 97 1.01 9.38 -28.90
C THR A 97 0.99 10.20 -27.61
N LYS A 98 0.85 9.52 -26.48
CA LYS A 98 0.99 10.10 -25.14
C LYS A 98 2.34 9.72 -24.54
N ARG A 99 2.89 10.60 -23.71
CA ARG A 99 4.09 10.38 -22.91
C ARG A 99 3.68 10.29 -21.46
N ILE A 100 4.10 9.21 -20.81
CA ILE A 100 3.73 8.94 -19.43
C ILE A 100 5.00 8.64 -18.67
N ALA A 101 5.19 9.31 -17.54
CA ALA A 101 6.25 8.95 -16.61
C ALA A 101 5.73 7.84 -15.69
N VAL A 102 6.51 6.77 -15.52
CA VAL A 102 6.15 5.63 -14.69
C VAL A 102 7.18 5.45 -13.59
N VAL A 103 6.70 5.31 -12.35
CA VAL A 103 7.49 5.02 -11.16
C VAL A 103 7.01 3.71 -10.55
N VAL A 104 7.92 2.76 -10.34
CA VAL A 104 7.63 1.48 -9.66
C VAL A 104 8.58 1.33 -8.48
N GLU A 105 8.05 1.43 -7.26
CA GLU A 105 8.76 1.26 -6.00
C GLU A 105 8.40 -0.09 -5.37
N PHE A 106 9.40 -0.97 -5.21
CA PHE A 106 9.19 -2.33 -4.71
C PHE A 106 9.05 -2.40 -3.18
N GLY A 107 8.84 -1.27 -2.52
CA GLY A 107 8.56 -1.20 -1.09
C GLY A 107 9.79 -1.30 -0.21
N SER A 108 9.61 -1.95 0.95
CA SER A 108 10.64 -2.07 1.99
C SER A 108 10.85 -3.52 2.38
N SER A 109 12.10 -3.84 2.74
CA SER A 109 12.47 -5.13 3.32
C SER A 109 11.76 -5.43 4.64
N ILE A 110 11.14 -4.42 5.27
CA ILE A 110 10.36 -4.57 6.50
C ILE A 110 9.10 -5.43 6.30
N TRP A 111 8.43 -5.32 5.15
CA TRP A 111 7.18 -6.04 4.84
C TRP A 111 7.26 -6.94 3.60
N ALA A 112 8.41 -6.96 2.92
CA ALA A 112 8.65 -7.90 1.82
C ALA A 112 8.42 -9.37 2.26
N PRO A 113 7.97 -10.26 1.37
CA PRO A 113 7.89 -11.68 1.68
C PRO A 113 9.23 -12.25 2.14
N LYS A 114 9.16 -13.22 3.05
CA LYS A 114 10.35 -13.81 3.66
C LYS A 114 11.23 -14.44 2.58
N GLY A 115 12.50 -14.05 2.54
CA GLY A 115 13.48 -14.55 1.58
C GLY A 115 13.47 -13.86 0.21
N GLU A 116 12.51 -12.97 -0.04
CA GLU A 116 12.50 -12.15 -1.25
C GLU A 116 13.32 -10.87 -1.06
N LYS A 117 14.02 -10.44 -2.12
CA LYS A 117 14.81 -9.22 -2.13
C LYS A 117 14.02 -8.11 -2.80
N VAL A 118 13.90 -6.97 -2.13
CA VAL A 118 13.28 -5.76 -2.70
C VAL A 118 14.15 -5.25 -3.85
N ALA A 119 13.54 -5.08 -5.02
CA ALA A 119 14.22 -4.55 -6.20
C ALA A 119 14.39 -3.03 -6.11
N LYS A 120 15.29 -2.49 -6.94
CA LYS A 120 15.48 -1.04 -7.05
C LYS A 120 14.25 -0.38 -7.68
N THR A 121 13.94 0.83 -7.23
CA THR A 121 12.89 1.66 -7.85
C THR A 121 13.18 1.87 -9.33
N ILE A 122 12.16 1.72 -10.16
CA ILE A 122 12.21 1.97 -11.59
C ILE A 122 11.57 3.32 -11.87
N THR A 123 12.24 4.14 -12.67
CA THR A 123 11.69 5.38 -13.24
C THR A 123 11.92 5.35 -14.75
N ARG A 124 10.84 5.43 -15.52
CA ARG A 124 10.89 5.37 -16.98
C ARG A 124 9.89 6.34 -17.59
N CYS A 125 10.26 6.94 -18.71
CA CYS A 125 9.31 7.59 -19.59
C CYS A 125 8.87 6.57 -20.64
N VAL A 126 7.56 6.42 -20.83
CA VAL A 126 7.00 5.63 -21.93
C VAL A 126 6.33 6.57 -22.92
N ARG A 127 6.42 6.22 -24.20
CA ARG A 127 5.63 6.80 -25.27
C ARG A 127 4.69 5.70 -25.75
N THR A 128 3.39 5.99 -25.77
CA THR A 128 2.34 5.00 -25.99
C THR A 128 1.22 5.57 -26.84
N ALA A 129 0.33 4.72 -27.35
CA ALA A 129 -0.80 5.15 -28.15
C ALA A 129 -1.80 5.99 -27.33
N ILE A 130 -2.63 6.79 -28.01
CA ILE A 130 -3.52 7.77 -27.35
C ILE A 130 -4.61 7.10 -26.51
N GLU A 131 -4.95 5.86 -26.83
CA GLU A 131 -5.94 5.03 -26.13
C GLU A 131 -5.37 4.21 -24.98
N SER A 132 -4.04 4.25 -24.77
CA SER A 132 -3.39 3.47 -23.72
C SER A 132 -3.82 3.91 -22.33
N GLN A 133 -4.00 2.92 -21.46
CA GLN A 133 -4.41 3.06 -20.07
C GLN A 133 -3.23 2.88 -19.11
N GLY A 134 -3.48 3.12 -17.82
CA GLY A 134 -2.49 2.92 -16.74
C GLY A 134 -1.84 1.54 -16.72
N ILE A 135 -2.60 0.50 -17.08
CA ILE A 135 -2.10 -0.88 -17.11
C ILE A 135 -1.16 -1.13 -18.29
N ASP A 136 -1.45 -0.53 -19.45
CA ASP A 136 -0.65 -0.69 -20.66
C ASP A 136 0.74 -0.06 -20.48
N VAL A 137 0.78 1.13 -19.86
CA VAL A 137 2.06 1.81 -19.57
C VAL A 137 2.86 1.09 -18.51
N LEU A 138 2.21 0.47 -17.51
CA LEU A 138 2.91 -0.39 -16.57
C LEU A 138 3.51 -1.61 -17.30
N GLY A 139 2.74 -2.23 -18.21
CA GLY A 139 3.15 -3.41 -18.97
C GLY A 139 4.34 -3.18 -19.88
N GLN A 140 4.54 -1.94 -20.33
CA GLN A 140 5.74 -1.54 -21.09
C GLN A 140 7.00 -1.42 -20.22
N VAL A 141 6.85 -1.25 -18.90
CA VAL A 141 7.98 -1.02 -17.97
C VAL A 141 8.35 -2.29 -17.22
N VAL A 142 7.37 -3.13 -16.88
CA VAL A 142 7.57 -4.34 -16.08
C VAL A 142 6.67 -5.48 -16.55
N LYS A 143 7.11 -6.71 -16.32
CA LYS A 143 6.25 -7.89 -16.46
C LYS A 143 5.20 -7.90 -15.36
N ILE A 144 3.93 -7.93 -15.72
CA ILE A 144 2.80 -7.91 -14.80
C ILE A 144 2.30 -9.33 -14.54
N ARG A 145 2.08 -9.67 -13.27
CA ARG A 145 1.27 -10.80 -12.84
C ARG A 145 0.01 -10.26 -12.17
N ALA A 146 -1.15 -10.51 -12.76
CA ALA A 146 -2.45 -10.13 -12.21
C ALA A 146 -3.27 -11.38 -11.83
N ALA A 147 -4.14 -11.24 -10.84
CA ALA A 147 -5.18 -12.22 -10.54
C ALA A 147 -6.35 -12.06 -11.52
N ALA A 148 -7.22 -13.07 -11.58
CA ALA A 148 -8.46 -13.01 -12.37
C ALA A 148 -9.38 -11.85 -11.96
N SER A 149 -9.27 -11.36 -10.73
CA SER A 149 -9.99 -10.18 -10.22
C SER A 149 -9.47 -8.85 -10.79
N GLY A 150 -8.36 -8.85 -11.54
CA GLY A 150 -7.66 -7.63 -11.96
C GLY A 150 -6.68 -7.08 -10.93
N LEU A 151 -6.57 -7.69 -9.73
CA LEU A 151 -5.58 -7.29 -8.73
C LEU A 151 -4.16 -7.55 -9.23
N ILE A 152 -3.30 -6.54 -9.16
CA ILE A 152 -1.89 -6.66 -9.50
C ILE A 152 -1.15 -7.38 -8.37
N CYS A 153 -0.72 -8.61 -8.64
CA CYS A 153 -0.08 -9.47 -7.67
C CYS A 153 1.43 -9.32 -7.65
N GLY A 154 2.06 -9.06 -8.80
CA GLY A 154 3.51 -8.96 -8.88
C GLY A 154 3.99 -8.21 -10.11
N LEU A 155 5.09 -7.49 -9.94
CA LEU A 155 5.78 -6.74 -10.98
C LEU A 155 7.22 -7.24 -11.07
N ASN A 156 7.70 -7.57 -12.27
CA ASN A 156 9.03 -8.16 -12.49
C ASN A 156 9.36 -9.34 -11.56
N GLY A 157 8.36 -10.16 -11.23
CA GLY A 157 8.51 -11.32 -10.35
C GLY A 157 8.52 -11.01 -8.85
N PHE A 158 8.18 -9.78 -8.42
CA PHE A 158 8.06 -9.40 -7.02
C PHE A 158 6.65 -8.89 -6.65
N PRO A 159 6.03 -9.39 -5.57
CA PRO A 159 6.40 -10.63 -4.89
C PRO A 159 6.22 -11.82 -5.84
N ALA A 160 7.01 -12.88 -5.63
CA ALA A 160 7.06 -14.01 -6.54
C ALA A 160 5.76 -14.82 -6.59
N LYS A 161 5.09 -14.99 -5.44
CA LYS A 161 3.93 -15.89 -5.32
C LYS A 161 2.67 -15.21 -4.80
N GLU A 162 2.83 -14.36 -3.80
CA GLU A 162 1.69 -13.79 -3.07
C GLU A 162 0.90 -12.77 -3.89
N CYS A 163 -0.34 -12.51 -3.48
CA CYS A 163 -1.20 -11.51 -4.09
C CYS A 163 -2.11 -10.88 -3.03
N GLY A 164 -1.77 -9.69 -2.55
CA GLY A 164 -2.62 -8.95 -1.60
C GLY A 164 -2.88 -9.69 -0.28
N VAL A 165 -1.85 -10.28 0.33
CA VAL A 165 -2.03 -11.12 1.53
C VAL A 165 -2.14 -10.29 2.80
N GLU A 166 -3.04 -10.71 3.70
CA GLU A 166 -3.09 -10.21 5.08
C GLU A 166 -1.89 -10.77 5.87
N ILE A 167 -1.20 -9.90 6.59
CA ILE A 167 -0.09 -10.26 7.48
C ILE A 167 -0.27 -9.57 8.83
N ALA A 168 0.37 -10.11 9.87
CA ALA A 168 0.58 -9.36 11.10
C ALA A 168 1.43 -8.13 10.83
N THR A 169 1.17 -7.02 11.54
CA THR A 169 1.98 -5.81 11.44
C THR A 169 3.44 -6.16 11.69
N PRO A 170 4.35 -5.86 10.75
CA PRO A 170 5.78 -6.10 10.95
C PRO A 170 6.25 -5.48 12.26
N ALA A 171 7.04 -6.23 13.05
CA ALA A 171 7.48 -5.78 14.37
C ALA A 171 8.15 -4.40 14.37
N LYS A 172 8.85 -4.04 13.28
CA LYS A 172 9.49 -2.73 13.10
C LYS A 172 8.51 -1.57 12.88
N LEU A 173 7.23 -1.85 12.64
CA LEU A 173 6.16 -0.87 12.48
C LEU A 173 5.22 -0.82 13.69
N VAL A 174 5.41 -1.70 14.68
CA VAL A 174 4.63 -1.66 15.93
C VAL A 174 5.11 -0.46 16.74
N VAL A 175 4.30 0.60 16.74
CA VAL A 175 4.50 1.72 17.65
C VAL A 175 4.01 1.26 19.02
N ASN A 176 4.93 1.00 19.95
CA ASN A 176 4.56 0.78 21.35
C ASN A 176 3.89 2.06 21.85
N LYS A 177 2.58 2.00 22.08
CA LYS A 177 1.86 3.00 22.88
C LYS A 177 2.04 2.69 24.35
#